data_AF-A0A3B5LV02-F1
#
_entry.id   AF-A0A3B5LV02-F1
#
_cell.length_a   1.000
_cell.length_b   1.000
_cell.length_c   1.000
_cell.angle_alpha   90.00
_cell.angle_beta   90.00
_cell.angle_gamma   90.00
#
_symmetry.space_group_name_H-M   'P 1'
#
loop_
_entity.id
_entity.type
_entity.pdbx_description
1 polymer ?
#
loop_
_entity_poly.entity_id
_entity_poly.type
_entity_poly.pdbx_seq_one_letter_code
_entity_poly.pdbx_strand_id
1 'polypeptide(L)'
;MGLPQSSLLSDGGSNSGYHVHGVQEDSPALKAGLEPFFDFILSIGNTRLNKENDLLRDLLKANMEKTVRLEVYNSKTQRVRELEVTPSNMWGGQGLLGASVRFCSFEGVNENVWHVLDVEENSPAALAGLIPHDDFIVGADQVLQDSEDFFSLIEANEGKPLKLLVYNTQTEQCREIVVTPNGAWGGEGRWVISFNKLTRFVSIKNVC
;
A
#
# COMPACT_ATOMS: atom_id res chain seq x y z
N MET A 1 -7.89 2.89 -35.44
CA MET A 1 -8.81 3.32 -34.35
C MET A 1 -9.08 2.08 -33.52
N GLY A 2 -8.75 1.95 -32.24
CA GLY A 2 -8.18 2.84 -31.24
C GLY A 2 -8.39 2.12 -29.91
N LEU A 3 -7.37 2.08 -29.06
CA LEU A 3 -7.54 1.94 -27.62
C LEU A 3 -6.73 3.10 -27.04
N PRO A 4 -7.34 4.04 -26.29
CA PRO A 4 -6.58 5.07 -25.61
C PRO A 4 -5.75 4.38 -24.54
N GLN A 5 -4.46 4.23 -24.81
CA GLN A 5 -3.45 3.98 -23.80
C GLN A 5 -3.56 5.13 -22.80
N SER A 6 -3.90 4.81 -21.55
CA SER A 6 -4.24 5.75 -20.50
C SER A 6 -3.12 6.77 -20.31
N SER A 7 -3.25 7.91 -20.99
CA SER A 7 -2.40 9.07 -20.87
C SER A 7 -2.75 9.77 -19.57
N LEU A 8 -2.12 9.38 -18.46
CA LEU A 8 -2.36 10.02 -17.17
C LEU A 8 -1.08 10.37 -16.43
N LEU A 9 -0.02 10.77 -17.14
CA LEU A 9 1.00 11.70 -16.63
C LEU A 9 1.56 12.51 -17.82
N SER A 10 0.81 13.49 -18.30
CA SER A 10 1.35 14.54 -19.17
C SER A 10 2.11 15.56 -18.33
N ASP A 11 3.25 15.15 -17.79
CA ASP A 11 4.42 16.00 -17.55
C ASP A 11 5.57 15.06 -17.21
N GLY A 12 6.76 15.24 -17.80
CA GLY A 12 7.89 14.31 -17.79
C GLY A 12 8.56 14.08 -16.42
N GLY A 13 7.80 13.69 -15.41
CA GLY A 13 8.27 13.33 -14.08
C GLY A 13 8.13 11.83 -13.84
N SER A 14 9.18 11.22 -13.29
CA SER A 14 9.23 9.86 -12.80
C SER A 14 7.91 9.44 -12.14
N ASN A 15 7.43 8.22 -12.42
CA ASN A 15 6.26 7.60 -11.80
C ASN A 15 6.53 7.24 -10.33
N SER A 16 6.97 8.21 -9.54
CA SER A 16 7.44 8.06 -8.17
C SER A 16 6.84 9.13 -7.27
N GLY A 17 6.65 8.77 -6.02
CA GLY A 17 6.12 9.64 -4.98
C GLY A 17 6.26 9.00 -3.61
N TYR A 18 5.72 9.67 -2.59
CA TYR A 18 5.69 9.14 -1.24
C TYR A 18 4.42 8.33 -1.03
N HIS A 19 4.55 7.01 -1.03
CA HIS A 19 3.47 6.08 -0.72
C HIS A 19 3.10 6.17 0.75
N VAL A 20 1.81 6.34 1.02
CA VAL A 20 1.28 6.36 2.37
C VAL A 20 1.08 4.93 2.84
N HIS A 21 1.79 4.50 3.89
CA HIS A 21 1.65 3.17 4.48
C HIS A 21 0.68 3.15 5.67
N GLY A 22 0.50 4.28 6.33
CA GLY A 22 -0.31 4.32 7.54
C GLY A 22 -0.69 5.74 7.86
N VAL A 23 -1.86 5.89 8.46
CA VAL A 23 -2.41 7.16 8.89
C VAL A 23 -2.91 6.97 10.32
N GLN A 24 -2.44 7.82 11.23
CA GLN A 24 -2.85 7.78 12.64
C GLN A 24 -4.27 8.33 12.81
N GLU A 25 -4.99 7.81 13.80
CA GLU A 25 -6.31 8.34 14.20
C GLU A 25 -6.19 9.81 14.63
N ASP A 26 -7.25 10.59 14.35
CA ASP A 26 -7.32 12.04 14.61
C ASP A 26 -6.22 12.92 13.99
N SER A 27 -5.38 12.33 13.13
CA SER A 27 -4.26 13.03 12.50
C SER A 27 -4.70 14.03 11.42
N PRO A 28 -3.87 15.03 11.11
CA PRO A 28 -4.07 15.90 9.96
C PRO A 28 -4.20 15.15 8.64
N ALA A 29 -3.45 14.05 8.46
CA ALA A 29 -3.53 13.19 7.29
C ALA A 29 -4.90 12.55 7.13
N LEU A 30 -5.45 12.00 8.22
CA LEU A 30 -6.79 11.40 8.22
C LEU A 30 -7.85 12.44 7.91
N LYS A 31 -7.76 13.61 8.55
CA LYS A 31 -8.69 14.74 8.34
C LYS A 31 -8.65 15.30 6.92
N ALA A 32 -7.48 15.25 6.27
CA ALA A 32 -7.32 15.62 4.87
C ALA A 32 -7.86 14.56 3.90
N GLY A 33 -8.21 13.36 4.38
CA GLY A 33 -8.68 12.26 3.55
C GLY A 33 -7.56 11.53 2.83
N LEU A 34 -6.36 11.45 3.42
CA LEU A 34 -5.32 10.53 2.95
C LEU A 34 -5.73 9.10 3.28
N GLU A 35 -5.78 8.28 2.25
CA GLU A 35 -6.08 6.87 2.31
C GLU A 35 -4.75 6.09 2.37
N PRO A 36 -4.47 5.38 3.48
CA PRO A 36 -3.29 4.55 3.52
C PRO A 36 -3.35 3.51 2.39
N PHE A 37 -2.18 3.12 1.90
CA PHE A 37 -1.90 2.14 0.84
C PHE A 37 -2.30 2.52 -0.56
N PHE A 38 -3.39 3.27 -0.74
CA PHE A 38 -3.79 3.68 -2.08
C PHE A 38 -3.14 4.98 -2.50
N ASP A 39 -2.84 5.85 -1.54
CA ASP A 39 -2.35 7.17 -1.84
C ASP A 39 -0.83 7.27 -1.97
N PHE A 40 -0.42 7.97 -3.01
CA PHE A 40 0.95 8.39 -3.28
C PHE A 40 0.97 9.91 -3.32
N ILE A 41 1.66 10.52 -2.36
CA ILE A 41 1.88 11.97 -2.34
C ILE A 41 2.89 12.30 -3.44
N LEU A 42 2.43 13.02 -4.44
CA LEU A 42 3.20 13.38 -5.62
C LEU A 42 3.83 14.77 -5.50
N SER A 43 3.12 15.73 -4.89
CA SER A 43 3.61 17.08 -4.69
C SER A 43 3.01 17.72 -3.45
N ILE A 44 3.70 18.75 -2.94
CA ILE A 44 3.25 19.61 -1.85
C ILE A 44 3.39 21.07 -2.29
N GLY A 45 2.28 21.79 -2.34
CA GLY A 45 2.18 23.10 -2.97
C GLY A 45 2.52 23.03 -4.45
N ASN A 46 3.56 23.76 -4.86
CA ASN A 46 4.06 23.76 -6.23
C ASN A 46 5.32 22.89 -6.42
N THR A 47 5.70 22.12 -5.39
CA THR A 47 6.96 21.36 -5.39
C THR A 47 6.69 19.87 -5.61
N ARG A 48 7.19 19.33 -6.72
CA ARG A 48 7.10 17.91 -7.06
C ARG A 48 8.07 17.07 -6.22
N LEU A 49 7.57 15.97 -5.66
CA LEU A 49 8.31 15.00 -4.85
C LEU A 49 8.74 13.81 -5.71
N ASN A 50 9.75 14.01 -6.55
CA ASN A 50 10.23 12.99 -7.51
C ASN A 50 11.52 12.28 -7.09
N LYS A 51 12.02 12.54 -5.87
CA LYS A 51 13.23 11.94 -5.32
C LYS A 51 13.04 11.68 -3.82
N GLU A 52 13.64 10.60 -3.32
CA GLU A 52 13.77 10.37 -1.90
C GLU A 52 14.76 11.38 -1.30
N ASN A 53 14.24 12.31 -0.51
CA ASN A 53 15.04 13.27 0.26
C ASN A 53 14.22 13.85 1.44
N ASP A 54 14.84 14.76 2.19
CA ASP A 54 14.16 15.47 3.28
C ASP A 54 13.19 16.57 2.79
N LEU A 55 12.98 16.77 1.48
CA LEU A 55 12.13 17.86 0.97
C LEU A 55 10.69 17.79 1.48
N LEU A 56 10.08 16.60 1.48
CA LEU A 56 8.73 16.42 2.02
C LEU A 56 8.69 16.90 3.48
N ARG A 57 9.66 16.48 4.28
CA ARG A 57 9.75 16.83 5.70
C ARG A 57 9.98 18.33 5.91
N ASP A 58 10.86 18.93 5.11
CA ASP A 58 11.18 20.36 5.21
C ASP A 58 10.03 21.24 4.75
N LEU A 59 9.30 20.85 3.70
CA LEU A 59 8.12 21.56 3.23
C LEU A 59 6.96 21.47 4.23
N LEU A 60 6.80 20.33 4.93
CA LEU A 60 5.82 20.21 6.01
C LEU A 60 6.19 21.10 7.21
N LYS A 61 7.48 21.17 7.58
CA LYS A 61 7.95 22.06 8.64
C LYS A 61 7.77 23.54 8.27
N ALA A 62 8.06 23.91 7.03
CA ALA A 62 7.92 25.29 6.55
C ALA A 62 6.45 25.76 6.50
N ASN A 63 5.52 24.81 6.30
CA ASN A 63 4.08 25.05 6.26
C ASN A 63 3.35 24.58 7.53
N MET A 64 4.06 24.52 8.66
CA MET A 64 3.44 24.19 9.94
C MET A 64 2.34 25.21 10.29
N GLU A 65 1.20 24.71 10.76
CA GLU A 65 -0.02 25.49 11.06
C GLU A 65 -0.58 26.26 9.86
N LYS A 66 -0.20 25.89 8.63
CA LYS A 66 -0.72 26.48 7.39
C LYS A 66 -1.31 25.41 6.50
N THR A 67 -2.47 25.69 5.95
CA THR A 67 -3.08 24.81 4.94
C THR A 67 -2.21 24.78 3.69
N VAL A 68 -1.78 23.59 3.30
CA VAL A 68 -0.99 23.32 2.10
C VAL A 68 -1.72 22.31 1.23
N ARG A 69 -1.61 22.50 -0.09
CA ARG A 69 -2.18 21.58 -1.06
C ARG A 69 -1.24 20.39 -1.29
N LEU A 70 -1.80 19.20 -1.29
CA LEU A 70 -1.13 17.97 -1.69
C LEU A 70 -1.74 17.47 -2.98
N GLU A 71 -0.90 17.12 -3.93
CA GLU A 71 -1.33 16.34 -5.09
C GLU A 71 -1.10 14.87 -4.78
N VAL A 72 -2.15 14.07 -4.83
CA VAL A 72 -2.14 12.68 -4.41
C VAL A 72 -2.65 11.81 -5.55
N TYR A 73 -1.86 10.81 -5.93
CA TYR A 73 -2.30 9.75 -6.83
C TYR A 73 -2.88 8.59 -6.02
N ASN A 74 -4.10 8.20 -6.34
CA ASN A 74 -4.76 7.08 -5.70
C ASN A 74 -4.73 5.86 -6.62
N SER A 75 -4.05 4.80 -6.20
CA SER A 75 -3.88 3.58 -6.97
C SER A 75 -5.19 2.79 -7.15
N LYS A 76 -6.13 2.88 -6.19
CA LYS A 76 -7.48 2.26 -6.26
C LYS A 76 -8.32 2.86 -7.39
N THR A 77 -8.35 4.18 -7.52
CA THR A 77 -9.15 4.89 -8.53
C THR A 77 -8.40 5.19 -9.82
N GLN A 78 -7.06 5.09 -9.79
CA GLN A 78 -6.12 5.52 -10.84
C GLN A 78 -6.31 6.99 -11.21
N ARG A 79 -6.55 7.84 -10.21
CA ARG A 79 -6.76 9.27 -10.40
C ARG A 79 -5.85 10.07 -9.50
N VAL A 80 -5.47 11.24 -9.99
CA VAL A 80 -4.81 12.27 -9.19
C VAL A 80 -5.88 13.19 -8.63
N ARG A 81 -5.79 13.48 -7.33
CA ARG A 81 -6.68 14.40 -6.63
C ARG A 81 -5.86 15.40 -5.80
N GLU A 82 -6.42 16.58 -5.61
CA GLU A 82 -5.86 17.60 -4.72
C GLU A 82 -6.50 17.48 -3.35
N LEU A 83 -5.69 17.44 -2.29
CA LEU A 83 -6.11 17.45 -0.89
C LEU A 83 -5.54 18.68 -0.20
N GLU A 84 -6.27 19.26 0.74
CA GLU A 84 -5.77 20.33 1.59
C GLU A 84 -5.48 19.75 2.97
N VAL A 85 -4.22 19.89 3.42
CA VAL A 85 -3.81 19.43 4.75
C VAL A 85 -3.17 20.58 5.52
N THR A 86 -3.39 20.59 6.83
CA THR A 86 -2.73 21.54 7.73
C THR A 86 -1.78 20.76 8.63
N PRO A 87 -0.47 20.72 8.33
CA PRO A 87 0.50 20.07 9.19
C PRO A 87 0.50 20.74 10.56
N SER A 88 0.43 19.97 11.63
CA SER A 88 0.34 20.50 12.99
C SER A 88 1.22 19.71 13.95
N ASN A 89 1.70 20.35 15.00
CA ASN A 89 2.35 19.68 16.13
C ASN A 89 1.43 19.55 17.36
N MET A 90 0.21 20.08 17.31
CA MET A 90 -0.70 20.19 18.45
C MET A 90 -1.74 19.06 18.53
N TRP A 91 -1.79 18.17 17.54
CA TRP A 91 -2.79 17.10 17.47
C TRP A 91 -2.46 15.88 18.35
N GLY A 92 -1.32 15.88 19.04
CA GLY A 92 -1.01 14.91 20.10
C GLY A 92 -0.36 13.59 19.65
N GLY A 93 -0.22 13.33 18.35
CA GLY A 93 0.46 12.14 17.84
C GLY A 93 1.87 12.40 17.28
N GLN A 94 2.41 11.40 16.58
CA GLN A 94 3.78 11.46 16.06
C GLN A 94 3.84 12.11 14.67
N GLY A 95 4.66 13.15 14.54
CA GLY A 95 4.93 13.83 13.27
C GLY A 95 3.95 14.96 12.96
N LEU A 96 4.17 15.68 11.85
CA LEU A 96 3.36 16.85 11.48
C LEU A 96 2.06 16.49 10.75
N LEU A 97 2.08 15.38 10.01
CA LEU A 97 0.93 14.86 9.26
C LEU A 97 0.22 13.73 9.99
N GLY A 98 0.96 12.96 10.82
CA GLY A 98 0.48 11.68 11.36
C GLY A 98 0.37 10.57 10.32
N ALA A 99 1.05 10.70 9.18
CA ALA A 99 1.17 9.67 8.16
C ALA A 99 2.58 9.06 8.14
N SER A 100 2.64 7.74 7.97
CA SER A 100 3.85 6.99 7.67
C SER A 100 3.98 6.89 6.16
N VAL A 101 5.11 7.35 5.61
CA VAL A 101 5.33 7.38 4.17
C VAL A 101 6.68 6.78 3.78
N ARG A 102 6.76 6.21 2.58
CA ARG A 102 8.01 5.73 1.96
C ARG A 102 8.09 6.24 0.53
N PHE A 103 9.26 6.66 0.08
CA PHE A 103 9.45 7.00 -1.32
C PHE A 103 9.51 5.71 -2.16
N CYS A 104 8.63 5.58 -3.14
CA CYS A 104 8.67 4.46 -4.07
C CYS A 104 8.10 4.87 -5.44
N SER A 105 8.50 4.12 -6.46
CA SER A 105 7.86 4.19 -7.77
C SER A 105 6.52 3.46 -7.71
N PHE A 106 5.46 4.09 -8.22
CA PHE A 106 4.14 3.47 -8.39
C PHE A 106 3.98 2.79 -9.77
N GLU A 107 5.06 2.71 -10.54
CA GLU A 107 5.15 1.85 -11.72
C GLU A 107 5.06 0.38 -11.27
N GLY A 108 4.08 -0.39 -11.77
CA GLY A 108 3.92 -1.81 -11.45
C GLY A 108 3.34 -2.14 -10.06
N VAL A 109 3.06 -1.17 -9.18
CA VAL A 109 2.55 -1.46 -7.82
C VAL A 109 1.19 -2.19 -7.83
N ASN A 110 0.38 -1.95 -8.87
CA ASN A 110 -0.90 -2.64 -9.04
C ASN A 110 -0.78 -4.04 -9.66
N GLU A 111 0.42 -4.51 -9.99
CA GLU A 111 0.64 -5.81 -10.68
C GLU A 111 0.94 -6.95 -9.70
N ASN A 112 1.25 -6.62 -8.44
CA ASN A 112 1.72 -7.55 -7.41
C ASN A 112 0.71 -7.63 -6.25
N VAL A 113 -0.51 -8.07 -6.53
CA VAL A 113 -1.56 -8.32 -5.51
C VAL A 113 -2.01 -9.78 -5.57
N TRP A 114 -2.06 -10.45 -4.43
CA TRP A 114 -2.47 -11.84 -4.32
C TRP A 114 -3.75 -11.99 -3.51
N HIS A 115 -4.81 -12.49 -4.14
CA HIS A 115 -6.07 -12.78 -3.47
C HIS A 115 -5.96 -14.06 -2.64
N VAL A 116 -6.29 -13.96 -1.36
CA VAL A 116 -6.36 -15.11 -0.46
C VAL A 116 -7.66 -15.86 -0.75
N LEU A 117 -7.55 -17.09 -1.26
CA LEU A 117 -8.72 -17.96 -1.46
C LEU A 117 -8.99 -18.76 -0.19
N ASP A 118 -8.87 -20.08 -0.26
CA ASP A 118 -9.07 -20.96 0.87
C ASP A 118 -7.82 -21.02 1.74
N VAL A 119 -8.05 -20.99 3.06
CA VAL A 119 -7.05 -21.07 4.11
C VAL A 119 -7.35 -22.32 4.94
N GLU A 120 -6.38 -23.22 5.05
CA GLU A 120 -6.57 -24.47 5.78
C GLU A 120 -6.46 -24.26 7.29
N GLU A 121 -7.28 -24.97 8.07
CA GLU A 121 -7.25 -24.86 9.53
C GLU A 121 -5.89 -25.30 10.10
N ASN A 122 -5.36 -24.56 11.08
CA ASN A 122 -4.02 -24.74 11.65
C ASN A 122 -2.84 -24.55 10.67
N SER A 123 -3.10 -24.09 9.44
CA SER A 123 -2.04 -23.69 8.52
C SER A 123 -1.30 -22.45 9.01
N PRO A 124 -0.05 -22.22 8.56
CA PRO A 124 0.66 -20.96 8.78
C PRO A 124 -0.17 -19.71 8.44
N ALA A 125 -0.99 -19.77 7.39
CA ALA A 125 -1.87 -18.69 6.97
C ALA A 125 -3.01 -18.43 7.96
N ALA A 126 -3.66 -19.50 8.47
CA ALA A 126 -4.67 -19.40 9.51
C ALA A 126 -4.08 -18.83 10.81
N LEU A 127 -2.89 -19.31 11.20
CA LEU A 127 -2.17 -18.83 12.39
C LEU A 127 -1.76 -17.36 12.28
N ALA A 128 -1.52 -16.87 11.06
CA ALA A 128 -1.25 -15.46 10.79
C ALA A 128 -2.50 -14.58 10.74
N GLY A 129 -3.71 -15.16 10.81
CA GLY A 129 -4.97 -14.43 10.78
C GLY A 129 -5.39 -13.95 9.40
N LEU A 130 -5.02 -14.68 8.34
CA LEU A 130 -5.55 -14.46 7.00
C LEU A 130 -7.01 -14.90 6.92
N ILE A 131 -7.85 -14.05 6.36
CA ILE A 131 -9.28 -14.25 6.18
C ILE A 131 -9.50 -14.71 4.73
N PRO A 132 -10.02 -15.92 4.53
CA PRO A 132 -10.24 -16.44 3.19
C PRO A 132 -11.25 -15.58 2.43
N HIS A 133 -11.02 -15.40 1.13
CA HIS A 133 -11.83 -14.62 0.18
C HIS A 133 -11.90 -13.09 0.41
N ASP A 134 -11.72 -12.61 1.64
CA ASP A 134 -11.80 -11.18 1.96
C ASP A 134 -10.44 -10.46 1.93
N ASP A 135 -9.35 -11.20 2.13
CA ASP A 135 -7.99 -10.65 2.21
C ASP A 135 -7.24 -10.66 0.88
N PHE A 136 -6.48 -9.59 0.65
CA PHE A 136 -5.62 -9.38 -0.50
C PHE A 136 -4.23 -8.99 -0.02
N ILE A 137 -3.23 -9.80 -0.31
CA ILE A 137 -1.83 -9.48 -0.01
C ILE A 137 -1.38 -8.46 -1.05
N VAL A 138 -1.05 -7.25 -0.61
CA VAL A 138 -0.68 -6.12 -1.46
C VAL A 138 0.80 -5.75 -1.33
N GLY A 139 1.54 -6.44 -0.45
CA GLY A 139 2.97 -6.24 -0.31
C GLY A 139 3.62 -7.14 0.74
N ALA A 140 4.94 -7.10 0.77
CA ALA A 140 5.78 -7.73 1.79
C ALA A 140 6.90 -6.76 2.22
N ASP A 141 7.54 -7.03 3.36
CA ASP A 141 8.65 -6.21 3.87
C ASP A 141 9.88 -6.21 2.93
N GLN A 142 10.05 -7.28 2.16
CA GLN A 142 11.02 -7.34 1.08
C GLN A 142 10.40 -6.85 -0.22
N VAL A 143 11.13 -6.03 -0.98
CA VAL A 143 10.68 -5.47 -2.25
C VAL A 143 10.38 -6.60 -3.23
N LEU A 144 9.10 -6.74 -3.60
CA LEU A 144 8.64 -7.64 -4.64
C LEU A 144 8.78 -6.91 -5.97
N GLN A 145 9.72 -7.35 -6.81
CA GLN A 145 9.88 -6.80 -8.16
C GLN A 145 8.84 -7.43 -9.09
N ASP A 146 8.62 -8.74 -8.96
CA ASP A 146 7.69 -9.48 -9.81
C ASP A 146 6.79 -10.48 -9.06
N SER A 147 5.73 -10.90 -9.74
CA SER A 147 4.77 -11.90 -9.24
C SER A 147 5.35 -13.29 -8.95
N GLU A 148 6.48 -13.66 -9.57
CA GLU A 148 7.22 -14.90 -9.30
C GLU A 148 8.12 -14.77 -8.05
N ASP A 149 8.50 -13.54 -7.67
CA ASP A 149 9.30 -13.29 -6.47
C ASP A 149 8.52 -13.58 -5.20
N PHE A 150 7.20 -13.44 -5.20
CA PHE A 150 6.42 -13.68 -3.98
C PHE A 150 6.46 -15.13 -3.53
N PHE A 151 6.24 -16.09 -4.44
CA PHE A 151 6.37 -17.52 -4.08
C PHE A 151 7.81 -17.86 -3.67
N SER A 152 8.79 -17.32 -4.40
CA SER A 152 10.21 -17.52 -4.08
C SER A 152 10.57 -16.93 -2.71
N LEU A 153 10.02 -15.77 -2.35
CA LEU A 153 10.15 -15.13 -1.05
C LEU A 153 9.58 -16.02 0.05
N ILE A 154 8.39 -16.56 -0.18
CA ILE A 154 7.74 -17.49 0.75
C ILE A 154 8.61 -18.73 1.00
N GLU A 155 9.18 -19.31 -0.06
CA GLU A 155 10.05 -20.48 0.04
C GLU A 155 11.40 -20.18 0.70
N ALA A 156 12.00 -19.03 0.39
CA ALA A 156 13.30 -18.62 0.93
C ALA A 156 13.26 -18.28 2.43
N ASN A 157 12.08 -17.93 2.95
CA ASN A 157 11.90 -17.55 4.35
C ASN A 157 11.46 -18.72 5.23
N GLU A 158 11.65 -19.98 4.81
CA GLU A 158 11.16 -21.14 5.55
C GLU A 158 11.56 -21.13 7.04
N GLY A 159 10.57 -21.27 7.94
CA GLY A 159 10.77 -21.21 9.39
C GLY A 159 11.08 -19.81 9.95
N LYS A 160 11.01 -18.74 9.15
CA LYS A 160 11.26 -17.36 9.57
C LYS A 160 9.99 -16.50 9.48
N PRO A 161 9.78 -15.58 10.43
CA PRO A 161 8.65 -14.67 10.39
C PRO A 161 8.78 -13.72 9.19
N LEU A 162 7.79 -13.72 8.32
CA LEU A 162 7.67 -12.81 7.20
C LEU A 162 6.52 -11.84 7.44
N LYS A 163 6.81 -10.54 7.33
CA LYS A 163 5.79 -9.49 7.39
C LYS A 163 5.15 -9.31 6.02
N LEU A 164 3.84 -9.53 5.99
CA LEU A 164 3.00 -9.28 4.83
C LEU A 164 2.04 -8.14 5.11
N LEU A 165 1.70 -7.42 4.05
CA LEU A 165 0.72 -6.37 4.09
C LEU A 165 -0.55 -6.84 3.38
N VAL A 166 -1.67 -6.77 4.09
CA VAL A 166 -2.93 -7.38 3.65
C VAL A 166 -4.04 -6.35 3.70
N TYR A 167 -4.67 -6.09 2.55
CA TYR A 167 -5.91 -5.33 2.43
C TYR A 167 -7.11 -6.25 2.66
N ASN A 168 -8.04 -5.82 3.51
CA ASN A 168 -9.29 -6.54 3.72
C ASN A 168 -10.45 -5.77 3.06
N THR A 169 -11.26 -6.48 2.28
CA THR A 169 -12.39 -5.89 1.56
C THR A 169 -13.59 -5.56 2.45
N GLN A 170 -13.77 -6.24 3.59
CA GLN A 170 -14.87 -5.97 4.52
C GLN A 170 -14.63 -4.72 5.36
N THR A 171 -13.39 -4.52 5.81
CA THR A 171 -13.02 -3.36 6.63
C THR A 171 -12.51 -2.19 5.80
N GLU A 172 -12.21 -2.40 4.51
CA GLU A 172 -11.53 -1.45 3.63
C GLU A 172 -10.22 -0.88 4.21
N GLN A 173 -9.56 -1.66 5.06
CA GLN A 173 -8.32 -1.29 5.71
C GLN A 173 -7.25 -2.31 5.36
N CYS A 174 -5.99 -1.87 5.26
CA CYS A 174 -4.88 -2.81 5.29
C CYS A 174 -4.30 -2.94 6.68
N ARG A 175 -3.79 -4.14 6.95
CA ARG A 175 -3.12 -4.52 8.18
C ARG A 175 -1.84 -5.26 7.87
N GLU A 176 -0.85 -5.08 8.73
CA GLU A 176 0.36 -5.88 8.70
C GLU A 176 0.10 -7.19 9.46
N ILE A 177 0.43 -8.31 8.82
CA ILE A 177 0.42 -9.63 9.46
C ILE A 177 1.82 -10.20 9.44
N VAL A 178 2.11 -11.07 10.41
CA VAL A 178 3.34 -11.84 10.44
C VAL A 178 2.98 -13.29 10.23
N VAL A 179 3.62 -13.90 9.25
CA VAL A 179 3.34 -15.27 8.85
C VAL A 179 4.66 -16.01 8.69
N THR A 180 4.71 -17.22 9.23
CA THR A 180 5.94 -18.01 9.28
C THR A 180 5.73 -19.26 8.46
N PRO A 181 6.39 -19.42 7.30
CA PRO A 181 6.34 -20.68 6.58
C PRO A 181 6.65 -21.84 7.50
N ASN A 182 5.98 -22.94 7.24
CA ASN A 182 6.43 -24.19 7.77
C ASN A 182 6.12 -25.27 6.74
N GLY A 183 7.12 -25.93 6.16
CA GLY A 183 6.88 -27.10 5.29
C GLY A 183 6.51 -28.37 6.05
N ALA A 184 6.73 -28.41 7.37
CA ALA A 184 6.52 -29.58 8.22
C ALA A 184 5.24 -29.53 9.08
N TRP A 185 4.30 -28.64 8.76
CA TRP A 185 3.06 -28.42 9.52
C TRP A 185 1.97 -29.49 9.31
N GLY A 186 2.14 -30.40 8.35
CA GLY A 186 1.31 -31.61 8.22
C GLY A 186 0.26 -31.60 7.09
N GLY A 187 0.15 -30.53 6.29
CA GLY A 187 -0.70 -30.46 5.08
C GLY A 187 0.10 -30.43 3.76
N GLU A 188 -0.59 -30.25 2.61
CA GLU A 188 0.06 -30.13 1.29
C GLU A 188 0.61 -28.71 1.03
N GLY A 189 1.92 -28.56 0.81
CA GLY A 189 2.55 -27.26 0.58
C GLY A 189 2.92 -26.54 1.88
N ARG A 190 3.65 -25.42 1.80
CA ARG A 190 4.31 -24.82 2.98
C ARG A 190 3.45 -23.81 3.77
N TRP A 191 2.27 -23.44 3.25
CA TRP A 191 1.45 -22.33 3.77
C TRP A 191 -0.07 -22.46 3.58
N VAL A 192 -0.53 -23.43 2.77
CA VAL A 192 -1.89 -23.56 2.18
C VAL A 192 -2.70 -22.28 2.16
N ILE A 193 -2.35 -21.44 1.19
CA ILE A 193 -3.23 -20.47 0.57
C ILE A 193 -3.26 -20.83 -0.91
N SER A 194 -4.44 -21.09 -1.46
CA SER A 194 -4.57 -21.13 -2.92
C SER A 194 -4.56 -19.68 -3.41
N PHE A 195 -3.61 -19.33 -4.29
CA PHE A 195 -3.58 -18.03 -4.94
C PHE A 195 -4.06 -18.16 -6.37
N ASN A 196 -5.07 -17.37 -6.76
CA ASN A 196 -5.35 -17.18 -8.18
C ASN A 196 -4.64 -15.91 -8.66
N LYS A 197 -3.60 -16.08 -9.49
CA LYS A 197 -2.92 -14.96 -10.19
C LYS A 197 -3.86 -14.26 -11.20
N LEU A 198 -5.04 -14.84 -11.49
CA LEU A 198 -5.92 -14.47 -12.61
C LEU A 198 -7.08 -13.51 -12.29
N THR A 199 -7.28 -13.00 -11.07
CA THR A 199 -8.20 -11.87 -10.85
C THR A 199 -7.54 -10.53 -11.18
N ARG A 200 -6.98 -10.46 -12.39
CA ARG A 200 -6.45 -9.28 -13.04
C ARG A 200 -7.59 -8.26 -13.14
N PHE A 201 -7.62 -7.30 -12.22
CA PHE A 201 -8.68 -6.30 -12.13
C PHE A 201 -10.10 -6.92 -12.06
N VAL A 202 -10.47 -7.56 -10.95
CA VAL A 202 -11.79 -7.17 -10.43
C VAL A 202 -11.59 -5.77 -9.93
N SER A 203 -11.95 -4.83 -10.79
CA SER A 203 -12.13 -3.43 -10.46
C SER A 203 -12.55 -3.33 -8.99
N ILE A 204 -11.73 -2.75 -8.13
CA ILE A 204 -12.20 -2.31 -6.81
C ILE A 204 -13.36 -1.30 -7.01
N LYS A 205 -13.58 -0.80 -8.23
CA LYS A 205 -14.80 -0.07 -8.63
C LYS A 205 -16.06 -0.93 -8.84
N ASN A 206 -16.01 -2.26 -8.69
CA ASN A 206 -17.19 -3.13 -8.81
C ASN A 206 -17.57 -3.84 -7.50
N VAL A 207 -16.94 -3.47 -6.39
CA VAL A 207 -17.42 -3.76 -5.03
C VAL A 207 -17.64 -2.42 -4.33
N CYS A 208 -18.40 -1.54 -5.00
CA CYS A 208 -19.18 -0.39 -4.49
C CYS A 208 -19.88 0.26 -5.69
#